data_AF-A0AAV7BCD3-F1
#
_entry.id   AF-A0AAV7BCD3-F1
#
_cell.length_a   1.000
_cell.length_b   1.000
_cell.length_c   1.000
_cell.angle_alpha   90.00
_cell.angle_beta   90.00
_cell.angle_gamma   90.00
#
_symmetry.space_group_name_H-M   'P 1'
#
loop_
_entity.id
_entity.type
_entity.pdbx_description
1 polymer ?
#
loop_
_entity_poly.entity_id
_entity_poly.type
_entity_poly.pdbx_seq_one_letter_code
_entity_poly.pdbx_strand_id
1 'polypeptide(L)'
;MNIDVEFHIRQNYPWAKLPANVRQSLGNSQKEYEKQVVLYSIRNQLRYRNNLVKHVKKEERRYYEDLLKYSREHLMLYPYHLSDIMVKGLRITPFSYYIGIMEDIMNSEKSYDSLPNFTAADCLRLLGIGRNQYIDLMNQCRSSKKFFRRKTARDLLPVKPVDITIEAWWVVQAGYITEDDIKICSNAEKRTIDKIIDSGPQLAGSLEHNVVHSLYNKGFIYLDVPISDDSCIAVPPLEGFVMNRLQGDYFETLLYKIFVSIDEHTNVAELANVLEIDLSLVKNAVSMYCRLGFAIKKGQVINPDQLHPSWRNVPSVNRLKTTLDPQKMLLSWESTESKSPVQDLASSATDTDTNSQEDAGETSSVSSLNLTGGHTKRIAFLFDSTLTAFLMMGNLSPNLKSHAVTMFEVGKLSDETLDSFLVELEKVQSTGEGEAQRYFDHALTLRNTILFLRHNKELIALPEQSSAGMNHVLSWVH
;
A
#
# COMPACT_ATOMS: atom_id res chain seq x y z
N MET A 1 -8.85 -24.39 -12.01
CA MET A 1 -8.19 -24.86 -13.25
C MET A 1 -7.24 -25.99 -12.83
N ASN A 2 -6.86 -26.88 -13.73
CA ASN A 2 -5.84 -27.89 -13.41
C ASN A 2 -4.46 -27.20 -13.34
N ILE A 3 -3.75 -27.34 -12.22
CA ILE A 3 -2.43 -26.71 -11.96
C ILE A 3 -1.43 -27.08 -13.06
N ASP A 4 -1.48 -28.32 -13.56
CA ASP A 4 -0.61 -28.79 -14.64
C ASP A 4 -0.85 -28.05 -15.96
N VAL A 5 -2.11 -27.73 -16.25
CA VAL A 5 -2.48 -26.96 -17.46
C VAL A 5 -1.97 -25.53 -17.34
N GLU A 6 -2.14 -24.90 -16.16
CA GLU A 6 -1.64 -23.55 -15.91
C GLU A 6 -0.12 -23.46 -16.02
N PHE A 7 0.61 -24.45 -15.49
CA PHE A 7 2.07 -24.52 -15.60
C PHE A 7 2.52 -24.47 -17.07
N HIS A 8 1.91 -25.26 -17.94
CA HIS A 8 2.27 -25.28 -19.36
C HIS A 8 1.85 -24.01 -20.11
N ILE A 9 0.74 -23.37 -19.73
CA ILE A 9 0.35 -22.07 -20.28
C ILE A 9 1.40 -21.02 -19.88
N ARG A 10 1.81 -20.99 -18.60
CA ARG A 10 2.83 -20.07 -18.07
C ARG A 10 4.18 -20.22 -18.78
N GLN A 11 4.57 -21.45 -19.13
CA GLN A 11 5.79 -21.74 -19.89
C GLN A 11 5.65 -21.52 -21.41
N ASN A 12 4.52 -20.99 -21.87
CA ASN A 12 4.22 -20.74 -23.28
C ASN A 12 4.33 -22.00 -24.18
N TYR A 13 3.89 -23.15 -23.68
CA TYR A 13 3.89 -24.39 -24.48
C TYR A 13 2.66 -24.44 -25.40
N PRO A 14 2.82 -24.48 -26.74
CA PRO A 14 1.71 -24.66 -27.66
C PRO A 14 1.12 -26.07 -27.53
N TRP A 15 -0.13 -26.26 -27.98
CA TRP A 15 -0.85 -27.55 -27.93
C TRP A 15 -0.01 -28.76 -28.38
N ALA A 16 0.76 -28.60 -29.46
CA ALA A 16 1.60 -29.66 -30.02
C ALA A 16 2.71 -30.14 -29.07
N LYS A 17 3.16 -29.28 -28.14
CA LYS A 17 4.23 -29.59 -27.16
C LYS A 17 3.68 -30.07 -25.81
N LEU A 18 2.36 -30.17 -25.66
CA LEU A 18 1.76 -30.61 -24.39
C LEU A 18 1.98 -32.12 -24.16
N PRO A 19 2.29 -32.53 -22.93
CA PRO A 19 2.28 -33.94 -22.53
C PRO A 19 0.92 -34.63 -22.76
N ALA A 20 0.94 -35.95 -23.01
CA ALA A 20 -0.26 -36.71 -23.34
C ALA A 20 -1.30 -36.75 -22.21
N ASN A 21 -0.85 -36.83 -20.95
CA ASN A 21 -1.68 -36.75 -19.75
C ASN A 21 -2.44 -35.41 -19.66
N VAL A 22 -1.78 -34.30 -19.99
CA VAL A 22 -2.39 -32.97 -19.98
C VAL A 22 -3.40 -32.83 -21.11
N ARG A 23 -3.07 -33.30 -22.32
CA ARG A 23 -4.03 -33.33 -23.44
C ARG A 23 -5.27 -34.16 -23.10
N GLN A 24 -5.08 -35.31 -22.47
CA GLN A 24 -6.19 -36.17 -22.01
C GLN A 24 -7.07 -35.47 -20.98
N SER A 25 -6.48 -34.70 -20.04
CA SER A 25 -7.24 -33.92 -19.05
C SER A 25 -8.14 -32.84 -19.68
N LEU A 26 -7.80 -32.38 -20.89
CA LEU A 26 -8.56 -31.41 -21.68
C LEU A 26 -9.47 -32.08 -22.73
N GLY A 27 -9.72 -33.39 -22.58
CA GLY A 27 -10.53 -34.16 -23.52
C GLY A 27 -9.90 -34.29 -24.91
N ASN A 28 -8.58 -34.19 -25.02
CA ASN A 28 -7.82 -34.14 -26.28
C ASN A 28 -8.29 -33.05 -27.25
N SER A 29 -8.92 -32.00 -26.74
CA SER A 29 -9.44 -30.90 -27.54
C SER A 29 -8.50 -29.70 -27.52
N GLN A 30 -7.91 -29.37 -28.68
CA GLN A 30 -7.13 -28.16 -28.84
C GLN A 30 -7.95 -26.90 -28.52
N LYS A 31 -9.23 -26.89 -28.90
CA LYS A 31 -10.13 -25.75 -28.63
C LYS A 31 -10.33 -25.52 -27.14
N GLU A 32 -10.37 -26.58 -26.34
CA GLU A 32 -10.49 -26.43 -24.89
C GLU A 32 -9.20 -25.85 -24.31
N TYR A 33 -8.03 -26.30 -24.77
CA TYR A 33 -6.77 -25.68 -24.37
C TYR A 33 -6.68 -24.20 -24.72
N GLU A 34 -7.09 -23.83 -25.94
CA GLU A 34 -7.16 -22.44 -26.39
C GLU A 34 -8.07 -21.59 -25.49
N LYS A 35 -9.22 -22.12 -25.08
CA LYS A 35 -10.12 -21.47 -24.12
C LYS A 35 -9.46 -21.29 -22.75
N GLN A 36 -8.75 -22.31 -22.26
CA GLN A 36 -7.99 -22.24 -21.01
C GLN A 36 -6.84 -21.22 -21.12
N VAL A 37 -6.12 -21.14 -22.24
CA VAL A 37 -5.08 -20.12 -22.49
C VAL A 37 -5.66 -18.71 -22.39
N VAL A 38 -6.81 -18.45 -23.03
CA VAL A 38 -7.46 -17.12 -22.97
C VAL A 38 -7.90 -16.80 -21.55
N LEU A 39 -8.57 -17.73 -20.87
CA LEU A 39 -9.04 -17.53 -19.49
C LEU A 39 -7.89 -17.29 -18.52
N TYR A 40 -6.82 -18.09 -18.61
CA TYR A 40 -5.61 -17.92 -17.81
C TYR A 40 -4.96 -16.55 -18.08
N SER A 41 -4.83 -16.18 -19.35
CA SER A 41 -4.19 -14.92 -19.73
C SER A 41 -4.99 -13.70 -19.27
N ILE A 42 -6.32 -13.77 -19.25
CA ILE A 42 -7.19 -12.70 -18.74
C ILE A 42 -7.08 -12.62 -17.21
N ARG A 43 -7.21 -13.75 -16.51
CA ARG A 43 -7.12 -13.81 -15.04
C ARG A 43 -5.80 -13.33 -14.48
N ASN A 44 -4.71 -13.60 -15.18
CA ASN A 44 -3.36 -13.19 -14.78
C ASN A 44 -2.92 -11.87 -15.43
N GLN A 45 -3.83 -11.16 -16.11
CA GLN A 45 -3.57 -9.88 -16.77
C GLN A 45 -2.30 -9.89 -17.67
N LEU A 46 -2.13 -10.95 -18.46
CA LEU A 46 -0.91 -11.15 -19.26
C LEU A 46 -0.84 -10.20 -20.47
N ARG A 47 0.39 -9.84 -20.87
CA ARG A 47 0.61 -9.07 -22.11
C ARG A 47 0.36 -9.94 -23.34
N TYR A 48 -0.34 -9.42 -24.34
CA TYR A 48 -0.68 -10.15 -25.57
C TYR A 48 0.55 -10.65 -26.34
N ARG A 49 1.52 -9.76 -26.61
CA ARG A 49 2.59 -10.00 -27.61
C ARG A 49 3.57 -11.13 -27.27
N ASN A 50 3.79 -11.39 -25.98
CA ASN A 50 4.80 -12.33 -25.50
C ASN A 50 4.20 -13.64 -24.98
N ASN A 51 2.88 -13.81 -25.10
CA ASN A 51 2.17 -14.96 -24.54
C ASN A 51 1.39 -15.73 -25.60
N LEU A 52 1.07 -16.99 -25.30
CA LEU A 52 0.30 -17.90 -26.17
C LEU A 52 -1.00 -17.30 -26.70
N VAL A 53 -1.61 -16.37 -25.96
CA VAL A 53 -2.87 -15.73 -26.34
C VAL A 53 -2.81 -15.06 -27.72
N LYS A 54 -1.63 -14.59 -28.15
CA LYS A 54 -1.42 -14.04 -29.50
C LYS A 54 -1.75 -15.03 -30.62
N HIS A 55 -1.51 -16.31 -30.40
CA HIS A 55 -1.79 -17.36 -31.39
C HIS A 55 -3.25 -17.81 -31.37
N VAL A 56 -3.93 -17.61 -30.24
CA VAL A 56 -5.32 -18.06 -30.04
C VAL A 56 -6.32 -16.98 -30.44
N LYS A 57 -6.09 -15.73 -30.02
CA LYS A 57 -6.98 -14.60 -30.25
C LYS A 57 -6.29 -13.62 -31.17
N LYS A 58 -6.79 -13.42 -32.39
CA LYS A 58 -6.11 -12.60 -33.41
C LYS A 58 -6.21 -11.09 -33.17
N GLU A 59 -7.28 -10.65 -32.51
CA GLU A 59 -7.57 -9.24 -32.25
C GLU A 59 -6.98 -8.80 -30.90
N GLU A 60 -5.83 -8.13 -30.95
CA GLU A 60 -5.14 -7.61 -29.76
C GLU A 60 -6.03 -6.63 -28.97
N ARG A 61 -6.71 -5.71 -29.66
CA ARG A 61 -7.59 -4.72 -29.01
C ARG A 61 -8.72 -5.40 -28.22
N ARG A 62 -9.43 -6.33 -28.85
CA ARG A 62 -10.54 -7.07 -28.23
C ARG A 62 -10.08 -7.95 -27.08
N TYR A 63 -8.84 -8.45 -27.12
CA TYR A 63 -8.26 -9.16 -25.98
C TYR A 63 -8.18 -8.27 -24.73
N TYR A 64 -7.65 -7.05 -24.87
CA TYR A 64 -7.53 -6.14 -23.73
C TYR A 64 -8.88 -5.55 -23.27
N GLU A 65 -9.84 -5.37 -24.18
CA GLU A 65 -11.22 -5.01 -23.82
C GLU A 65 -11.87 -6.10 -22.95
N ASP A 66 -11.74 -7.38 -23.33
CA ASP A 66 -12.24 -8.50 -22.54
C ASP A 66 -11.49 -8.66 -21.21
N LEU A 67 -10.18 -8.39 -21.18
CA LEU A 67 -9.36 -8.40 -19.96
C LEU A 67 -9.84 -7.35 -18.96
N LEU A 68 -10.05 -6.11 -19.41
CA LEU A 68 -10.55 -5.04 -18.54
C LEU A 68 -11.98 -5.30 -18.06
N LYS A 69 -12.84 -5.83 -18.94
CA LYS A 69 -14.20 -6.22 -18.56
C LYS A 69 -14.17 -7.28 -17.45
N TYR A 70 -13.39 -8.35 -17.63
CA TYR A 70 -13.23 -9.38 -16.61
C TYR A 70 -12.68 -8.82 -15.31
N SER A 71 -11.65 -7.98 -15.38
CA SER A 71 -11.01 -7.35 -14.21
C SER A 71 -12.00 -6.51 -13.42
N ARG A 72 -12.83 -5.71 -14.10
CA ARG A 72 -13.88 -4.89 -13.48
C ARG A 72 -14.97 -5.75 -12.83
N GLU A 73 -15.45 -6.79 -13.52
CA GLU A 73 -16.46 -7.71 -12.98
C GLU A 73 -15.98 -8.45 -11.72
N HIS A 74 -14.67 -8.73 -11.63
CA HIS A 74 -14.04 -9.44 -10.51
C HIS A 74 -13.35 -8.51 -9.52
N LEU A 75 -13.57 -7.19 -9.61
CA LEU A 75 -13.02 -6.18 -8.67
C LEU A 75 -11.49 -6.18 -8.56
N MET A 76 -10.80 -6.60 -9.64
CA MET A 76 -9.34 -6.69 -9.68
C MET A 76 -8.70 -5.31 -9.73
N LEU A 77 -7.46 -5.24 -9.26
CA LEU A 77 -6.61 -4.06 -9.36
C LEU A 77 -6.40 -3.67 -10.83
N TYR A 78 -6.32 -2.37 -11.10
CA TYR A 78 -6.02 -1.86 -12.43
C TYR A 78 -4.65 -2.40 -12.90
N PRO A 79 -4.53 -2.93 -14.13
CA PRO A 79 -3.29 -3.52 -14.62
C PRO A 79 -2.27 -2.45 -15.00
N TYR A 80 -1.59 -1.85 -14.02
CA TYR A 80 -0.64 -0.76 -14.25
C TYR A 80 0.54 -1.14 -15.16
N HIS A 81 0.97 -2.40 -15.17
CA HIS A 81 1.99 -2.92 -16.10
C HIS A 81 1.55 -2.96 -17.57
N LEU A 82 0.25 -2.74 -17.82
CA LEU A 82 -0.35 -2.60 -19.14
C LEU A 82 -0.79 -1.15 -19.44
N SER A 83 -0.37 -0.15 -18.65
CA SER A 83 -0.81 1.25 -18.83
C SER A 83 -0.50 1.79 -20.23
N ASP A 84 0.59 1.33 -20.87
CA ASP A 84 0.94 1.66 -22.25
C ASP A 84 -0.14 1.22 -23.25
N ILE A 85 -0.87 0.14 -22.96
CA ILE A 85 -1.96 -0.37 -23.79
C ILE A 85 -3.29 0.23 -23.36
N MET A 86 -3.55 0.28 -22.05
CA MET A 86 -4.83 0.73 -21.51
C MET A 86 -5.05 2.23 -21.74
N VAL A 87 -4.04 3.05 -21.49
CA VAL A 87 -4.13 4.50 -21.63
C VAL A 87 -3.93 4.93 -23.09
N LYS A 88 -2.89 4.44 -23.79
CA LYS A 88 -2.66 4.84 -25.20
C LYS A 88 -3.59 4.15 -26.19
N GLY A 89 -3.93 2.87 -25.96
CA GLY A 89 -4.72 2.06 -26.90
C GLY A 89 -6.22 2.13 -26.67
N LEU A 90 -6.65 2.04 -25.40
CA LEU A 90 -8.08 2.01 -25.05
C LEU A 90 -8.60 3.34 -24.48
N ARG A 91 -7.72 4.30 -24.16
CA ARG A 91 -8.06 5.57 -23.49
C ARG A 91 -8.74 5.38 -22.13
N ILE A 92 -8.38 4.32 -21.41
CA ILE A 92 -8.91 4.00 -20.08
C ILE A 92 -7.84 4.30 -19.04
N THR A 93 -8.07 5.36 -18.27
CA THR A 93 -7.23 5.75 -17.14
C THR A 93 -7.59 4.93 -15.88
N PRO A 94 -6.67 4.78 -14.91
CA PRO A 94 -6.98 4.15 -13.62
C PRO A 94 -8.20 4.79 -12.95
N PHE A 95 -8.29 6.12 -12.96
CA PHE A 95 -9.44 6.85 -12.43
C PHE A 95 -10.76 6.40 -13.09
N SER A 96 -10.82 6.39 -14.43
CA SER A 96 -12.01 5.98 -15.16
C SER A 96 -12.42 4.52 -14.89
N TYR A 97 -11.42 3.65 -14.72
CA TYR A 97 -11.62 2.24 -14.38
C TYR A 97 -12.25 2.08 -12.99
N TYR A 98 -11.69 2.73 -11.97
CA TYR A 98 -12.21 2.62 -10.60
C TYR A 98 -13.56 3.31 -10.40
N ILE A 99 -13.84 4.41 -11.12
CA ILE A 99 -15.20 4.96 -11.14
C ILE A 99 -16.18 3.90 -11.67
N GLY A 100 -15.81 3.18 -12.73
CA GLY A 100 -16.64 2.09 -13.27
C GLY A 100 -16.89 0.97 -12.25
N ILE A 101 -15.85 0.55 -11.53
CA ILE A 101 -16.00 -0.43 -10.43
C ILE A 101 -16.96 0.11 -9.36
N MET A 102 -16.77 1.35 -8.92
CA MET A 102 -17.58 1.94 -7.85
C MET A 102 -19.05 2.06 -8.27
N GLU A 103 -19.30 2.47 -9.51
CA GLU A 103 -20.63 2.54 -10.10
C GLU A 103 -21.31 1.16 -10.10
N ASP A 104 -20.60 0.09 -10.49
CA ASP A 104 -21.16 -1.27 -10.51
C ASP A 104 -21.48 -1.80 -9.10
N ILE A 105 -20.59 -1.57 -8.13
CA ILE A 105 -20.81 -1.99 -6.74
C ILE A 105 -22.00 -1.23 -6.14
N MET A 106 -22.10 0.08 -6.37
CA MET A 106 -23.23 0.89 -5.90
C MET A 106 -24.54 0.44 -6.53
N ASN A 107 -24.56 0.22 -7.85
CA ASN A 107 -25.76 -0.23 -8.57
C ASN A 107 -26.20 -1.64 -8.20
N SER A 108 -25.25 -2.52 -7.83
CA SER A 108 -25.53 -3.87 -7.33
C SER A 108 -25.73 -3.94 -5.82
N GLU A 109 -25.70 -2.80 -5.12
CA GLU A 109 -25.83 -2.67 -3.66
C GLU A 109 -24.86 -3.57 -2.86
N LYS A 110 -23.68 -3.85 -3.43
CA LYS A 110 -22.64 -4.63 -2.75
C LYS A 110 -21.97 -3.80 -1.65
N SER A 111 -21.46 -4.47 -0.61
CA SER A 111 -20.65 -3.82 0.42
C SER A 111 -19.30 -3.38 -0.14
N TYR A 112 -18.77 -2.25 0.35
CA TYR A 112 -17.40 -1.82 0.07
C TYR A 112 -16.37 -2.89 0.48
N ASP A 113 -16.69 -3.65 1.53
CA ASP A 113 -15.84 -4.74 2.06
C ASP A 113 -15.67 -5.92 1.08
N SER A 114 -16.35 -5.87 -0.08
CA SER A 114 -16.15 -6.81 -1.20
C SER A 114 -14.95 -6.48 -2.08
N LEU A 115 -14.42 -5.25 -2.01
CA LEU A 115 -13.22 -4.88 -2.75
C LEU A 115 -11.99 -5.56 -2.14
N PRO A 116 -11.09 -6.16 -2.95
CA PRO A 116 -9.74 -6.52 -2.52
C PRO A 116 -9.01 -5.34 -1.87
N ASN A 117 -8.12 -5.60 -0.92
CA ASN A 117 -7.46 -4.58 -0.08
C ASN A 117 -6.64 -3.60 -0.93
N PHE A 118 -5.84 -4.10 -1.87
CA PHE A 118 -5.06 -3.25 -2.78
C PHE A 118 -5.95 -2.46 -3.76
N THR A 119 -7.07 -3.06 -4.21
CA THR A 119 -8.06 -2.37 -5.04
C THR A 119 -8.71 -1.23 -4.26
N ALA A 120 -9.11 -1.49 -3.01
CA ALA A 120 -9.73 -0.51 -2.13
C ALA A 120 -8.76 0.62 -1.76
N ALA A 121 -7.49 0.29 -1.48
CA ALA A 121 -6.44 1.27 -1.26
C ALA A 121 -6.25 2.19 -2.47
N ASP A 122 -6.29 1.65 -3.69
CA ASP A 122 -6.17 2.46 -4.90
C ASP A 122 -7.43 3.29 -5.20
N CYS A 123 -8.62 2.76 -4.91
CA CYS A 123 -9.87 3.52 -4.93
C CYS A 123 -9.82 4.71 -3.96
N LEU A 124 -9.32 4.50 -2.74
CA LEU A 124 -9.15 5.57 -1.77
C LEU A 124 -8.15 6.62 -2.29
N ARG A 125 -7.00 6.18 -2.83
CA ARG A 125 -5.95 7.07 -3.36
C ARG A 125 -6.41 7.92 -4.54
N LEU A 126 -7.18 7.35 -5.48
CA LEU A 126 -7.57 8.03 -6.71
C LEU A 126 -8.93 8.72 -6.63
N LEU A 127 -9.89 8.13 -5.92
CA LEU A 127 -11.27 8.63 -5.83
C LEU A 127 -11.53 9.39 -4.53
N GLY A 128 -10.73 9.18 -3.48
CA GLY A 128 -11.03 9.68 -2.14
C GLY A 128 -12.19 8.95 -1.45
N ILE A 129 -12.58 7.78 -1.98
CA ILE A 129 -13.71 6.99 -1.46
C ILE A 129 -13.18 5.83 -0.63
N GLY A 130 -13.17 6.03 0.70
CA GLY A 130 -13.02 4.97 1.67
C GLY A 130 -14.37 4.34 2.04
N ARG A 131 -14.33 3.38 2.97
CA ARG A 131 -15.52 2.65 3.45
C ARG A 131 -16.63 3.57 3.94
N ASN A 132 -16.29 4.56 4.77
CA ASN A 132 -17.27 5.48 5.36
C ASN A 132 -17.86 6.40 4.29
N GLN A 133 -17.03 6.95 3.40
CA GLN A 133 -17.48 7.77 2.28
C GLN A 133 -18.41 6.97 1.36
N TYR A 134 -18.10 5.70 1.10
CA TYR A 134 -18.98 4.82 0.32
C TYR A 134 -20.35 4.63 0.98
N ILE A 135 -20.39 4.38 2.30
CA ILE A 135 -21.64 4.24 3.05
C ILE A 135 -22.48 5.52 2.93
N ASP A 136 -21.85 6.68 3.06
CA ASP A 136 -22.52 7.98 2.92
C ASP A 136 -23.09 8.18 1.51
N LEU A 137 -22.31 7.87 0.47
CA LEU A 137 -22.76 7.93 -0.93
C LEU A 137 -23.94 6.98 -1.19
N MET A 138 -23.90 5.76 -0.63
CA MET A 138 -25.00 4.80 -0.73
C MET A 138 -26.26 5.30 -0.02
N ASN A 139 -26.12 5.91 1.15
CA ASN A 139 -27.24 6.51 1.87
C ASN A 139 -27.85 7.68 1.11
N GLN A 140 -27.02 8.52 0.47
CA GLN A 140 -27.48 9.61 -0.41
C GLN A 140 -28.22 9.06 -1.65
N CYS A 141 -27.68 8.02 -2.29
CA CYS A 141 -28.30 7.36 -3.44
C CYS A 141 -29.69 6.78 -3.10
N ARG A 142 -29.85 6.21 -1.90
CA ARG A 142 -31.11 5.66 -1.41
C ARG A 142 -32.14 6.72 -0.97
N SER A 143 -31.67 7.81 -0.36
CA SER A 143 -32.52 8.88 0.21
C SER A 143 -33.01 9.92 -0.81
N SER A 144 -32.39 9.99 -2.00
CA SER A 144 -32.72 10.89 -3.13
C SER A 144 -34.16 10.77 -3.69
N LYS A 145 -35.07 9.99 -3.08
CA LYS A 145 -36.45 9.76 -3.55
C LYS A 145 -37.42 10.93 -3.34
N LYS A 146 -37.06 11.99 -2.61
CA LYS A 146 -38.06 12.97 -2.12
C LYS A 146 -38.34 14.18 -3.01
N PHE A 147 -37.45 14.63 -3.88
CA PHE A 147 -37.70 15.79 -4.74
C PHE A 147 -37.05 15.60 -6.12
N PHE A 148 -37.84 15.12 -7.08
CA PHE A 148 -37.62 15.12 -8.53
C PHE A 148 -36.21 14.75 -9.04
N ARG A 149 -36.09 13.48 -9.46
CA ARG A 149 -34.94 12.73 -10.04
C ARG A 149 -34.06 12.02 -9.00
N ARG A 150 -34.08 10.69 -9.07
CA ARG A 150 -33.12 9.81 -8.39
C ARG A 150 -31.74 10.12 -8.97
N LYS A 151 -30.81 10.63 -8.17
CA LYS A 151 -29.40 10.75 -8.57
C LYS A 151 -28.89 9.35 -8.90
N THR A 152 -28.26 9.19 -10.06
CA THR A 152 -27.59 7.93 -10.41
C THR A 152 -26.33 7.78 -9.57
N ALA A 153 -25.81 6.55 -9.43
CA ALA A 153 -24.53 6.33 -8.76
C ALA A 153 -23.43 7.21 -9.39
N ARG A 154 -23.45 7.33 -10.73
CA ARG A 154 -22.51 8.17 -11.48
C ARG A 154 -22.56 9.65 -11.10
N ASP A 155 -23.74 10.18 -10.79
CA ASP A 155 -23.90 11.60 -10.41
C ASP A 155 -23.31 11.93 -9.04
N LEU A 156 -23.13 10.91 -8.18
CA LEU A 156 -22.58 11.04 -6.84
C LEU A 156 -21.06 10.79 -6.80
N LEU A 157 -20.52 10.14 -7.84
CA LEU A 157 -19.11 9.82 -7.92
C LEU A 157 -18.27 11.03 -8.37
N PRO A 158 -17.00 11.10 -7.95
CA PRO A 158 -16.13 12.22 -8.31
C PRO A 158 -15.90 12.28 -9.82
N VAL A 159 -15.83 13.50 -10.36
CA VAL A 159 -15.60 13.76 -11.78
C VAL A 159 -14.11 13.91 -12.10
N LYS A 160 -13.30 14.22 -11.10
CA LYS A 160 -11.84 14.37 -11.21
C LYS A 160 -11.14 13.50 -10.16
N PRO A 161 -9.94 13.00 -10.47
CA PRO A 161 -9.12 12.29 -9.49
C PRO A 161 -8.71 13.22 -8.34
N VAL A 162 -8.47 12.63 -7.19
CA VAL A 162 -7.77 13.28 -6.06
C VAL A 162 -6.33 13.55 -6.47
N ASP A 163 -5.74 14.64 -5.98
CA ASP A 163 -4.32 14.93 -6.18
C ASP A 163 -3.47 13.87 -5.49
N ILE A 164 -2.79 13.06 -6.29
CA ILE A 164 -1.92 11.98 -5.81
C ILE A 164 -0.51 12.48 -5.59
N THR A 165 0.24 11.83 -4.70
CA THR A 165 1.68 12.08 -4.62
C THR A 165 2.39 11.50 -5.84
N ILE A 166 3.19 12.33 -6.51
CA ILE A 166 4.04 11.93 -7.64
C ILE A 166 5.49 12.15 -7.21
N GLU A 167 6.32 11.12 -7.29
CA GLU A 167 7.74 11.23 -6.97
C GLU A 167 8.57 11.65 -8.19
N ALA A 168 9.66 12.38 -7.94
CA ALA A 168 10.50 12.94 -9.00
C ALA A 168 11.18 11.89 -9.89
N TRP A 169 11.39 10.67 -9.40
CA TRP A 169 11.98 9.58 -10.18
C TRP A 169 10.98 8.78 -11.01
N TRP A 170 9.67 9.06 -10.87
CA TRP A 170 8.66 8.43 -11.71
C TRP A 170 8.83 8.87 -13.16
N VAL A 171 8.40 8.03 -14.08
CA VAL A 171 8.52 8.28 -15.51
C VAL A 171 7.16 8.69 -16.05
N VAL A 172 7.10 9.88 -16.65
CA VAL A 172 5.92 10.43 -17.31
C VAL A 172 5.90 9.96 -18.76
N GLN A 173 4.78 9.37 -19.16
CA GLN A 173 4.52 8.97 -20.54
C GLN A 173 3.26 9.65 -21.09
N ALA A 174 3.27 9.98 -22.38
CA ALA A 174 2.09 10.49 -23.07
C ALA A 174 1.02 9.41 -23.18
N GLY A 175 -0.23 9.76 -22.88
CA GLY A 175 -1.40 8.94 -23.15
C GLY A 175 -1.88 9.09 -24.60
N TYR A 176 -3.18 8.86 -24.82
CA TYR A 176 -3.82 9.16 -26.10
C TYR A 176 -4.39 10.59 -26.07
N ILE A 177 -3.73 11.51 -26.78
CA ILE A 177 -4.07 12.94 -26.82
C ILE A 177 -4.56 13.30 -28.22
N THR A 178 -5.75 13.88 -28.34
CA THR A 178 -6.31 14.35 -29.61
C THR A 178 -6.03 15.83 -29.87
N GLU A 179 -6.28 16.31 -31.09
CA GLU A 179 -6.16 17.75 -31.40
C GLU A 179 -7.12 18.62 -30.57
N ASP A 180 -8.30 18.10 -30.25
CA ASP A 180 -9.26 18.81 -29.40
C ASP A 180 -8.78 18.89 -27.95
N ASP A 181 -8.08 17.85 -27.46
CA ASP A 181 -7.45 17.85 -26.14
C ASP A 181 -6.33 18.92 -26.07
N ILE A 182 -5.58 19.12 -27.15
CA ILE A 182 -4.55 20.17 -27.23
C ILE A 182 -5.16 21.58 -27.18
N LYS A 183 -6.36 21.80 -27.76
CA LYS A 183 -6.99 23.13 -27.75
C LYS A 183 -7.29 23.64 -26.35
N ILE A 184 -7.60 22.74 -25.41
CA ILE A 184 -7.91 23.06 -24.01
C ILE A 184 -6.68 23.07 -23.08
N CYS A 185 -5.49 22.80 -23.63
CA CYS A 185 -4.23 22.85 -22.88
C CYS A 185 -3.66 24.28 -22.80
N SER A 186 -3.08 24.61 -21.66
CA SER A 186 -2.23 25.78 -21.49
C SER A 186 -0.92 25.66 -22.28
N ASN A 187 -0.23 26.79 -22.49
CA ASN A 187 1.05 26.79 -23.22
C ASN A 187 2.15 25.98 -22.50
N ALA A 188 2.11 25.90 -21.17
CA ALA A 188 3.06 25.07 -20.40
C ALA A 188 2.79 23.57 -20.57
N GLU A 189 1.51 23.17 -20.56
CA GLU A 189 1.07 21.81 -20.84
C GLU A 189 1.43 21.37 -22.25
N LYS A 190 1.18 22.20 -23.26
CA LYS A 190 1.54 21.93 -24.66
C LYS A 190 3.02 21.64 -24.82
N ARG A 191 3.87 22.55 -24.33
CA ARG A 191 5.34 22.36 -24.38
C ARG A 191 5.80 21.08 -23.70
N THR A 192 5.15 20.70 -22.60
CA THR A 192 5.48 19.47 -21.87
C THR A 192 5.04 18.24 -22.66
N ILE A 193 3.84 18.27 -23.27
CA ILE A 193 3.35 17.22 -24.16
C ILE A 193 4.29 17.05 -25.36
N ASP A 194 4.63 18.15 -26.04
CA ASP A 194 5.54 18.15 -27.21
C ASP A 194 6.89 17.52 -26.82
N LYS A 195 7.46 17.93 -25.68
CA LYS A 195 8.71 17.35 -25.18
C LYS A 195 8.62 15.84 -24.95
N ILE A 196 7.53 15.34 -24.39
CA ILE A 196 7.33 13.89 -24.13
C ILE A 196 7.13 13.12 -25.45
N ILE A 197 6.46 13.73 -26.44
CA ILE A 197 6.25 13.11 -27.75
C ILE A 197 7.57 13.06 -28.53
N ASP A 198 8.32 14.16 -28.56
CA ASP A 198 9.54 14.31 -29.37
C ASP A 198 10.73 13.54 -28.77
N SER A 199 10.90 13.64 -27.45
CA SER A 199 12.07 13.05 -26.75
C SER A 199 11.75 11.72 -26.06
N GLY A 200 10.49 11.27 -26.10
CA GLY A 200 10.03 10.08 -25.40
C GLY A 200 9.81 10.29 -23.89
N PRO A 201 9.67 9.21 -23.11
CA PRO A 201 9.38 9.25 -21.68
C PRO A 201 10.36 10.14 -20.89
N GLN A 202 9.82 10.96 -19.98
CA GLN A 202 10.59 11.92 -19.20
C GLN A 202 10.50 11.63 -17.71
N LEU A 203 11.54 11.93 -16.93
CA LEU A 203 11.44 11.89 -15.47
C LEU A 203 10.53 13.02 -14.97
N ALA A 204 9.62 12.71 -14.05
CA ALA A 204 8.71 13.69 -13.45
C ALA A 204 9.46 14.87 -12.83
N GLY A 205 10.58 14.60 -12.16
CA GLY A 205 11.45 15.60 -11.55
C GLY A 205 12.09 16.58 -12.53
N SER A 206 12.19 16.22 -13.82
CA SER A 206 12.73 17.09 -14.87
C SER A 206 11.69 18.05 -15.47
N LEU A 207 10.41 17.85 -15.12
CA LEU A 207 9.27 18.61 -15.61
C LEU A 207 8.70 19.52 -14.50
N GLU A 208 7.88 20.49 -14.88
CA GLU A 208 7.19 21.34 -13.92
C GLU A 208 6.13 20.55 -13.14
N HIS A 209 6.22 20.56 -11.81
CA HIS A 209 5.38 19.75 -10.92
C HIS A 209 3.88 19.97 -11.14
N ASN A 210 3.42 21.23 -11.14
CA ASN A 210 2.01 21.57 -11.33
C ASN A 210 1.48 21.16 -12.72
N VAL A 211 2.34 21.23 -13.74
CA VAL A 211 1.98 20.81 -15.11
C VAL A 211 1.84 19.30 -15.18
N VAL A 212 2.74 18.53 -14.54
CA VAL A 212 2.62 17.07 -14.45
C VAL A 212 1.31 16.69 -13.77
N HIS A 213 0.97 17.30 -12.63
CA HIS A 213 -0.31 17.03 -11.94
C HIS A 213 -1.52 17.42 -12.79
N SER A 214 -1.50 18.58 -13.44
CA SER A 214 -2.59 19.02 -14.32
C SER A 214 -2.80 18.07 -15.50
N LEU A 215 -1.73 17.65 -16.18
CA LEU A 215 -1.78 16.69 -17.28
C LEU A 215 -2.29 15.32 -16.81
N TYR A 216 -1.87 14.87 -15.63
CA TYR A 216 -2.34 13.61 -15.03
C TYR A 216 -3.84 13.68 -14.73
N ASN A 217 -4.30 14.76 -14.11
CA ASN A 217 -5.71 14.99 -13.76
C ASN A 217 -6.60 15.09 -15.00
N LYS A 218 -6.08 15.58 -16.13
CA LYS A 218 -6.76 15.58 -17.44
C LYS A 218 -6.71 14.22 -18.16
N GLY A 219 -5.92 13.27 -17.67
CA GLY A 219 -5.74 11.95 -18.28
C GLY A 219 -4.89 11.95 -19.55
N PHE A 220 -4.09 13.00 -19.77
CA PHE A 220 -3.23 13.14 -20.96
C PHE A 220 -1.89 12.42 -20.81
N ILE A 221 -1.50 12.10 -19.58
CA ILE A 221 -0.29 11.33 -19.27
C ILE A 221 -0.63 10.18 -18.34
N TYR A 222 0.27 9.20 -18.28
CA TYR A 222 0.30 8.19 -17.23
C TYR A 222 1.72 8.07 -16.66
N LEU A 223 1.82 7.41 -15.51
CA LEU A 223 3.02 7.38 -14.69
C LEU A 223 3.53 5.95 -14.53
N ASP A 224 4.74 5.70 -14.98
CA ASP A 224 5.46 4.47 -14.71
C ASP A 224 6.36 4.63 -13.48
N VAL A 225 6.41 3.58 -12.66
CA VAL A 225 7.19 3.53 -11.42
C VAL A 225 8.26 2.46 -11.63
N PRO A 226 9.43 2.82 -12.20
CA PRO A 226 10.42 1.85 -12.66
C PRO A 226 11.22 1.21 -11.51
N ILE A 227 11.22 -0.12 -11.45
CA ILE A 227 11.95 -0.90 -10.45
C ILE A 227 13.13 -1.62 -11.13
N SER A 228 14.34 -1.38 -10.61
CA SER A 228 15.57 -2.04 -11.08
C SER A 228 15.80 -3.34 -10.32
N ASP A 229 16.60 -4.25 -10.88
CA ASP A 229 16.89 -5.57 -10.30
C ASP A 229 17.59 -5.48 -8.94
N ASP A 230 18.47 -4.49 -8.83
CA ASP A 230 19.32 -4.16 -7.68
C ASP A 230 18.63 -3.21 -6.67
N SER A 231 17.36 -2.85 -6.90
CA SER A 231 16.64 -1.95 -6.00
C SER A 231 16.34 -2.63 -4.67
N CYS A 232 16.75 -2.02 -3.55
CA CYS A 232 16.30 -2.40 -2.22
C CYS A 232 15.06 -1.60 -1.83
N ILE A 233 14.08 -2.27 -1.20
CA ILE A 233 12.76 -1.72 -0.92
C ILE A 233 12.50 -1.82 0.58
N ALA A 234 12.09 -0.72 1.19
CA ALA A 234 11.70 -0.69 2.60
C ALA A 234 10.17 -0.52 2.71
N VAL A 235 9.55 -1.25 3.64
CA VAL A 235 8.13 -1.11 3.98
C VAL A 235 8.07 -0.35 5.32
N PRO A 236 7.76 0.96 5.32
CA PRO A 236 7.55 1.69 6.56
C PRO A 236 6.26 1.25 7.27
N PRO A 237 6.03 1.69 8.52
CA PRO A 237 4.76 1.48 9.18
C PRO A 237 3.57 1.93 8.32
N LEU A 238 2.59 1.06 8.19
CA LEU A 238 1.43 1.23 7.33
C LEU A 238 0.43 2.19 7.97
N GLU A 239 0.39 3.41 7.46
CA GLU A 239 -0.62 4.40 7.82
C GLU A 239 -1.79 4.33 6.83
N GLY A 240 -3.02 4.29 7.35
CA GLY A 240 -4.23 4.33 6.51
C GLY A 240 -4.47 3.10 5.64
N PHE A 241 -3.86 1.95 5.96
CA PHE A 241 -4.06 0.71 5.21
C PHE A 241 -5.54 0.29 5.22
N VAL A 242 -6.05 -0.11 4.06
CA VAL A 242 -7.44 -0.55 3.91
C VAL A 242 -7.50 -2.06 4.05
N MET A 243 -8.12 -2.52 5.13
CA MET A 243 -8.33 -3.94 5.42
C MET A 243 -9.80 -4.32 5.15
N ASN A 244 -10.03 -4.98 4.02
CA ASN A 244 -11.30 -5.60 3.67
C ASN A 244 -11.19 -7.14 3.78
N ARG A 245 -12.30 -7.84 3.54
CA ARG A 245 -12.34 -9.31 3.61
C ARG A 245 -11.75 -9.91 2.33
N LEU A 246 -10.68 -10.70 2.48
CA LEU A 246 -10.02 -11.37 1.36
C LEU A 246 -11.02 -12.23 0.56
N GLN A 247 -11.16 -11.94 -0.74
CA GLN A 247 -12.02 -12.71 -1.65
C GLN A 247 -11.28 -13.85 -2.37
N GLY A 248 -9.96 -13.94 -2.21
CA GLY A 248 -9.14 -14.99 -2.83
C GLY A 248 -8.76 -14.72 -4.29
N ASP A 249 -8.59 -13.44 -4.68
CA ASP A 249 -7.97 -13.11 -5.97
C ASP A 249 -6.52 -13.63 -5.99
N TYR A 250 -6.15 -14.28 -7.10
CA TYR A 250 -4.79 -14.75 -7.36
C TYR A 250 -3.78 -13.60 -7.26
N PHE A 251 -4.11 -12.43 -7.83
CA PHE A 251 -3.19 -11.30 -7.84
C PHE A 251 -3.02 -10.69 -6.44
N GLU A 252 -4.10 -10.53 -5.68
CA GLU A 252 -4.03 -10.10 -4.28
C GLU A 252 -3.20 -11.07 -3.43
N THR A 253 -3.40 -12.38 -3.60
CA THR A 253 -2.62 -13.42 -2.88
C THR A 253 -1.12 -13.33 -3.22
N LEU A 254 -0.80 -13.12 -4.50
CA LEU A 254 0.57 -12.90 -4.96
C LEU A 254 1.16 -11.63 -4.34
N LEU A 255 0.39 -10.54 -4.29
CA LEU A 255 0.81 -9.30 -3.65
C LEU A 255 1.07 -9.53 -2.15
N TYR A 256 0.24 -10.24 -1.40
CA TYR A 256 0.56 -10.51 0.01
C TYR A 256 1.82 -11.36 0.18
N LYS A 257 1.99 -12.40 -0.64
CA LYS A 257 3.19 -13.26 -0.60
C LYS A 257 4.47 -12.43 -0.78
N ILE A 258 4.49 -11.51 -1.74
CA ILE A 258 5.65 -10.64 -1.98
C ILE A 258 5.78 -9.63 -0.83
N PHE A 259 4.68 -9.00 -0.41
CA PHE A 259 4.67 -7.94 0.59
C PHE A 259 5.27 -8.36 1.94
N VAL A 260 4.87 -9.53 2.45
CA VAL A 260 5.40 -10.14 3.69
C VAL A 260 6.89 -10.47 3.57
N SER A 261 7.34 -10.76 2.34
CA SER A 261 8.70 -11.21 2.05
C SER A 261 9.68 -10.07 1.77
N ILE A 262 9.20 -8.84 1.54
CA ILE A 262 10.07 -7.67 1.33
C ILE A 262 10.93 -7.46 2.58
N ASP A 263 12.22 -7.26 2.35
CA ASP A 263 13.20 -6.92 3.36
C ASP A 263 14.09 -5.80 2.81
N GLU A 264 14.50 -4.88 3.67
CA GLU A 264 15.23 -3.69 3.24
C GLU A 264 16.67 -3.94 2.81
N HIS A 265 17.23 -5.12 3.14
CA HIS A 265 18.57 -5.55 2.74
C HIS A 265 18.56 -6.51 1.55
N THR A 266 17.39 -6.97 1.12
CA THR A 266 17.24 -7.89 -0.02
C THR A 266 16.85 -7.12 -1.27
N ASN A 267 17.59 -7.29 -2.36
CA ASN A 267 17.24 -6.66 -3.64
C ASN A 267 16.09 -7.42 -4.35
N VAL A 268 15.48 -6.77 -5.34
CA VAL A 268 14.32 -7.32 -6.06
C VAL A 268 14.64 -8.62 -6.79
N ALA A 269 15.86 -8.78 -7.33
CA ALA A 269 16.28 -9.99 -8.02
C ALA A 269 16.41 -11.19 -7.05
N GLU A 270 17.04 -10.98 -5.90
CA GLU A 270 17.15 -11.98 -4.84
C GLU A 270 15.78 -12.36 -4.29
N LEU A 271 14.90 -11.37 -4.05
CA LEU A 271 13.53 -11.61 -3.61
C LEU A 271 12.76 -12.51 -4.60
N ALA A 272 12.90 -12.26 -5.90
CA ALA A 272 12.28 -13.09 -6.94
C ALA A 272 12.78 -14.54 -6.91
N ASN A 273 14.09 -14.73 -6.73
CA ASN A 273 14.71 -16.05 -6.62
C ASN A 273 14.23 -16.81 -5.37
N VAL A 274 14.19 -16.15 -4.21
CA VAL A 274 13.76 -16.76 -2.94
C VAL A 274 12.29 -17.18 -3.00
N LEU A 275 11.43 -16.39 -3.65
CA LEU A 275 10.00 -16.69 -3.74
C LEU A 275 9.64 -17.64 -4.88
N GLU A 276 10.59 -17.95 -5.77
CA GLU A 276 10.40 -18.67 -7.03
C GLU A 276 9.31 -18.03 -7.91
N ILE A 277 9.30 -16.70 -7.95
CA ILE A 277 8.36 -15.88 -8.73
C ILE A 277 9.11 -15.24 -9.88
N ASP A 278 8.42 -15.07 -11.01
CA ASP A 278 9.01 -14.36 -12.15
C ASP A 278 9.40 -12.93 -11.76
N LEU A 279 10.62 -12.53 -12.10
CA LEU A 279 11.18 -11.22 -11.75
C LEU A 279 10.29 -10.06 -12.23
N SER A 280 9.62 -10.18 -13.37
CA SER A 280 8.74 -9.13 -13.86
C SER A 280 7.50 -8.95 -12.98
N LEU A 281 6.97 -10.05 -12.42
CA LEU A 281 5.84 -10.00 -11.48
C LEU A 281 6.24 -9.35 -10.16
N VAL A 282 7.43 -9.67 -9.64
CA VAL A 282 7.95 -9.02 -8.42
C VAL A 282 8.16 -7.53 -8.63
N LYS A 283 8.75 -7.12 -9.77
CA LYS A 283 8.87 -5.70 -10.13
C LYS A 283 7.51 -5.01 -10.22
N ASN A 284 6.51 -5.64 -10.83
CA ASN A 284 5.17 -5.07 -10.92
C ASN A 284 4.54 -4.90 -9.53
N ALA A 285 4.68 -5.89 -8.64
CA ALA A 285 4.20 -5.82 -7.27
C ALA A 285 4.88 -4.68 -6.48
N VAL A 286 6.21 -4.59 -6.54
CA VAL A 286 6.99 -3.53 -5.90
C VAL A 286 6.62 -2.14 -6.45
N SER A 287 6.47 -2.04 -7.77
CA SER A 287 5.99 -0.83 -8.45
C SER A 287 4.62 -0.40 -7.90
N MET A 288 3.73 -1.36 -7.65
CA MET A 288 2.43 -1.11 -7.03
C MET A 288 2.53 -0.66 -5.58
N TYR A 289 3.35 -1.28 -4.74
CA TYR A 289 3.51 -0.83 -3.35
C TYR A 289 4.07 0.59 -3.27
N CYS A 290 5.04 0.93 -4.12
CA CYS A 290 5.56 2.29 -4.20
C CYS A 290 4.49 3.29 -4.65
N ARG A 291 3.64 2.90 -5.61
CA ARG A 291 2.53 3.74 -6.10
C ARG A 291 1.45 3.97 -5.05
N LEU A 292 1.16 2.96 -4.23
CA LEU A 292 0.20 3.03 -3.14
C LEU A 292 0.77 3.71 -1.88
N GLY A 293 2.08 3.97 -1.84
CA GLY A 293 2.76 4.57 -0.69
C GLY A 293 3.09 3.57 0.43
N PHE A 294 2.91 2.27 0.20
CA PHE A 294 3.23 1.21 1.16
C PHE A 294 4.71 0.84 1.19
N ALA A 295 5.47 1.17 0.14
CA ALA A 295 6.89 0.85 0.07
C ALA A 295 7.71 1.99 -0.52
N ILE A 296 8.96 2.08 -0.10
CA ILE A 296 9.90 3.12 -0.47
C ILE A 296 11.15 2.48 -1.09
N LYS A 297 11.59 3.03 -2.21
CA LYS A 297 12.84 2.62 -2.85
C LYS A 297 14.03 3.27 -2.14
N LYS A 298 14.91 2.46 -1.55
CA LYS A 298 16.14 2.91 -0.87
C LYS A 298 17.20 3.38 -1.88
N GLY A 299 18.08 4.27 -1.44
CA GLY A 299 19.25 4.71 -2.20
C GLY A 299 18.99 5.73 -3.31
N GLN A 300 17.77 6.27 -3.44
CA GLN A 300 17.48 7.32 -4.42
C GLN A 300 18.00 8.68 -3.97
N VAL A 301 19.28 8.94 -4.22
CA VAL A 301 19.86 10.27 -4.17
C VAL A 301 19.64 10.93 -5.54
N ILE A 302 18.46 11.50 -5.75
CA ILE A 302 18.26 12.38 -6.90
C ILE A 302 19.00 13.67 -6.59
N ASN A 303 19.96 14.05 -7.44
CA ASN A 303 20.67 15.30 -7.25
C ASN A 303 19.66 16.46 -7.33
N PRO A 304 19.47 17.27 -6.27
CA PRO A 304 18.50 18.36 -6.25
C PRO A 304 18.75 19.41 -7.34
N ASP A 305 19.97 19.49 -7.87
CA ASP A 305 20.34 20.39 -8.97
C ASP A 305 19.80 19.92 -10.34
N GLN A 306 19.47 18.64 -10.47
CA GLN A 306 18.85 18.07 -11.68
C GLN A 306 17.31 18.16 -11.66
N LEU A 307 16.73 18.53 -10.52
CA LEU A 307 15.29 18.71 -10.38
C LEU A 307 14.86 20.07 -10.90
N HIS A 308 13.71 20.10 -11.56
CA HIS A 308 13.07 21.35 -11.92
C HIS A 308 12.77 22.17 -10.64
N PRO A 309 12.96 23.51 -10.63
CA PRO A 309 12.88 24.32 -9.42
C PRO A 309 11.56 24.17 -8.64
N SER A 310 10.46 23.83 -9.32
CA SER A 310 9.15 23.58 -8.70
C SER A 310 9.15 22.44 -7.67
N TRP A 311 10.12 21.51 -7.73
CA TRP A 311 10.19 20.34 -6.84
C TRP A 311 10.91 20.59 -5.51
N ARG A 312 11.49 21.78 -5.31
CA ARG A 312 12.24 22.10 -4.08
C ARG A 312 11.38 22.04 -2.82
N ASN A 313 10.14 22.54 -2.92
CA ASN A 313 9.19 22.64 -1.82
C ASN A 313 8.16 21.51 -1.78
N VAL A 314 8.26 20.53 -2.70
CA VAL A 314 7.32 19.40 -2.75
C VAL A 314 7.72 18.39 -1.68
N PRO A 315 6.81 18.01 -0.76
CA PRO A 315 7.06 16.93 0.18
C PRO A 315 7.25 15.63 -0.61
N SER A 316 8.46 15.05 -0.60
CA SER A 316 8.67 13.70 -1.12
C SER A 316 8.51 12.69 -0.01
N VAL A 317 7.84 11.56 -0.28
CA VAL A 317 7.68 10.45 0.66
C VAL A 317 9.04 9.94 1.15
N ASN A 318 10.06 9.99 0.27
CA ASN A 318 11.45 9.65 0.62
C ASN A 318 12.07 10.65 1.60
N ARG A 319 11.88 11.97 1.45
CA ARG A 319 12.41 12.98 2.40
C ARG A 319 11.66 12.98 3.72
N LEU A 320 10.34 12.81 3.70
CA LEU A 320 9.54 12.79 4.92
C LEU A 320 9.93 11.67 5.87
N LYS A 321 10.57 10.60 5.39
CA LYS A 321 11.00 9.47 6.23
C LYS A 321 12.52 9.32 6.41
N THR A 322 13.36 9.99 5.59
CA THR A 322 14.82 9.95 5.74
C THR A 322 15.36 11.04 6.69
N THR A 323 14.57 12.06 7.04
CA THR A 323 14.98 13.17 7.94
C THR A 323 14.09 13.34 9.19
N LEU A 324 13.60 12.25 9.78
CA LEU A 324 12.74 12.32 10.98
C LEU A 324 13.56 12.42 12.26
N ASP A 325 13.84 13.66 12.66
CA ASP A 325 13.98 14.04 14.05
C ASP A 325 12.58 14.00 14.70
N PRO A 326 12.34 13.19 15.76
CA PRO A 326 11.02 12.99 16.37
C PRO A 326 10.25 14.25 16.76
N GLN A 327 10.95 15.39 16.94
CA GLN A 327 10.34 16.64 17.39
C GLN A 327 9.55 17.39 16.31
N LYS A 328 9.75 17.13 15.01
CA LYS A 328 9.07 17.87 13.92
C LYS A 328 7.69 17.32 13.54
N MET A 329 7.27 16.18 14.09
CA MET A 329 5.92 15.62 13.88
C MET A 329 4.81 16.44 14.54
N LEU A 330 5.14 17.44 15.37
CA LEU A 330 4.15 18.17 16.17
C LEU A 330 3.42 19.31 15.43
N LEU A 331 3.85 19.70 14.22
CA LEU A 331 3.45 20.99 13.62
C LEU A 331 2.68 20.92 12.30
N SER A 332 2.42 19.74 11.72
CA SER A 332 1.70 19.65 10.43
C SER A 332 0.27 19.11 10.52
N TRP A 333 -0.31 19.05 11.72
CA TRP A 333 -1.70 18.59 11.94
C TRP A 333 -2.53 19.62 12.72
N GLU A 334 -2.57 20.86 12.25
CA GLU A 334 -3.76 21.71 12.44
C GLU A 334 -4.59 21.62 11.16
N SER A 335 -5.49 20.64 11.15
CA SER A 335 -6.58 20.61 10.19
C SER A 335 -7.35 21.92 10.28
N THR A 336 -7.50 22.57 9.13
CA THR A 336 -8.50 23.57 8.82
C THR A 336 -9.90 23.08 9.19
N GLU A 337 -10.28 23.25 10.45
CA GLU A 337 -11.66 23.31 10.87
C GLU A 337 -12.12 24.76 10.78
N SER A 338 -13.01 25.02 9.82
CA SER A 338 -13.80 26.23 9.71
C SER A 338 -14.62 26.44 10.99
N LYS A 339 -14.13 27.26 11.92
CA LYS A 339 -14.91 27.78 13.04
C LYS A 339 -15.74 28.98 12.59
N SER A 340 -17.06 28.80 12.48
CA SER A 340 -18.03 29.88 12.60
C SER A 340 -18.17 30.29 14.08
N PRO A 341 -18.31 31.59 14.41
CA PRO A 341 -18.37 32.03 15.80
C PRO A 341 -19.80 31.92 16.32
N VAL A 342 -20.02 31.08 17.34
CA VAL A 342 -21.19 31.20 18.21
C VAL A 342 -20.67 31.32 19.65
N GLN A 343 -21.10 32.41 20.24
CA GLN A 343 -20.76 32.99 21.52
C GLN A 343 -21.66 32.34 22.57
N ASP A 344 -21.09 31.70 23.60
CA ASP A 344 -21.85 31.34 24.78
C ASP A 344 -21.05 31.56 26.07
N LEU A 345 -21.81 32.02 27.05
CA LEU A 345 -21.47 32.82 28.21
C LEU A 345 -21.79 31.99 29.47
N ALA A 346 -20.96 32.11 30.52
CA ALA A 346 -21.19 31.70 31.92
C ALA A 346 -21.34 30.18 32.19
N SER A 347 -20.63 29.56 33.13
CA SER A 347 -20.73 29.70 34.60
C SER A 347 -19.72 28.70 35.22
N SER A 348 -18.78 29.08 36.10
CA SER A 348 -18.81 29.35 37.56
C SER A 348 -19.10 28.14 38.48
N ALA A 349 -18.05 27.62 39.15
CA ALA A 349 -18.02 27.08 40.54
C ALA A 349 -16.59 26.54 40.83
N THR A 350 -15.72 27.31 41.49
CA THR A 350 -15.31 27.25 42.93
C THR A 350 -14.52 26.00 43.38
N ASP A 351 -13.23 26.28 43.68
CA ASP A 351 -12.43 25.90 44.87
C ASP A 351 -11.96 24.43 45.00
N THR A 352 -10.70 24.12 45.28
CA THR A 352 -9.88 24.61 46.42
C THR A 352 -8.41 24.19 46.23
N ASP A 353 -7.47 25.07 46.58
CA ASP A 353 -6.05 24.75 46.76
C ASP A 353 -5.83 23.93 48.05
N THR A 354 -4.96 22.92 48.02
CA THR A 354 -4.24 22.50 49.23
C THR A 354 -2.85 21.98 48.91
N ASN A 355 -1.90 22.69 49.48
CA ASN A 355 -0.47 22.47 49.48
C ASN A 355 -0.14 21.33 50.47
N SER A 356 0.59 20.29 50.06
CA SER A 356 1.34 19.46 51.01
C SER A 356 2.57 18.83 50.36
N GLN A 357 3.70 19.03 51.05
CA GLN A 357 5.04 18.61 50.74
C GLN A 357 5.23 17.10 50.88
N GLU A 358 6.06 16.57 49.97
CA GLU A 358 7.11 15.56 50.14
C GLU A 358 6.98 14.57 51.31
N ASP A 359 6.80 13.29 50.96
CA ASP A 359 7.52 12.22 51.65
C ASP A 359 8.16 11.27 50.64
N ALA A 360 9.43 10.98 50.89
CA ALA A 360 10.33 10.25 50.01
C ALA A 360 10.17 8.75 50.26
N GLY A 361 9.81 8.00 49.21
CA GLY A 361 9.71 6.55 49.24
C GLY A 361 10.03 5.95 47.87
N GLU A 362 11.30 5.62 47.69
CA GLU A 362 11.91 4.70 46.72
C GLU A 362 10.99 4.15 45.61
N THR A 363 10.95 4.85 44.48
CA THR A 363 10.63 4.23 43.17
C THR A 363 11.86 4.37 42.30
N SER A 364 12.50 3.24 42.00
CA SER A 364 13.61 3.12 41.06
C SER A 364 13.11 3.40 39.64
N SER A 365 12.96 4.69 39.34
CA SER A 365 12.73 5.22 38.01
C SER A 365 13.98 4.98 37.15
N VAL A 366 13.94 3.92 36.35
CA VAL A 366 14.83 3.74 35.19
C VAL A 366 14.44 4.74 34.10
N SER A 367 14.69 6.01 34.37
CA SER A 367 14.54 7.13 33.44
C SER A 367 15.92 7.66 33.09
N SER A 368 16.56 7.08 32.08
CA SER A 368 17.58 7.70 31.20
C SER A 368 18.42 6.64 30.48
N LEU A 369 17.86 6.02 29.43
CA LEU A 369 18.70 5.38 28.42
C LEU A 369 18.94 6.39 27.30
N ASN A 370 20.11 7.03 27.35
CA ASN A 370 20.68 7.77 26.23
C ASN A 370 20.73 6.82 25.01
N LEU A 371 19.82 7.05 24.06
CA LEU A 371 19.67 6.29 22.81
C LEU A 371 20.79 6.62 21.80
N THR A 372 22.04 6.60 22.25
CA THR A 372 23.24 6.88 21.44
C THR A 372 24.32 5.85 21.75
N GLY A 373 24.17 4.65 21.21
CA GLY A 373 25.21 3.62 21.31
C GLY A 373 24.86 2.41 20.45
N GLY A 374 25.73 2.09 19.50
CA GLY A 374 25.52 1.03 18.50
C GLY A 374 25.01 -0.28 19.10
N HIS A 375 23.84 -0.72 18.64
CA HIS A 375 23.20 -1.95 19.04
C HIS A 375 23.83 -3.13 18.27
N THR A 376 24.44 -4.09 18.96
CA THR A 376 25.10 -5.26 18.33
C THR A 376 24.25 -6.53 18.38
N LYS A 377 23.08 -6.50 19.03
CA LYS A 377 22.23 -7.68 19.25
C LYS A 377 20.89 -7.52 18.55
N ARG A 378 20.59 -8.43 17.61
CA ARG A 378 19.26 -8.56 16.98
C ARG A 378 18.40 -9.49 17.83
N ILE A 379 17.17 -9.08 18.10
CA ILE A 379 16.19 -9.89 18.83
C ILE A 379 15.14 -10.43 17.85
N ALA A 380 14.68 -11.67 18.08
CA ALA A 380 13.53 -12.22 17.39
C ALA A 380 12.44 -12.48 18.44
N PHE A 381 11.27 -11.86 18.27
CA PHE A 381 10.14 -11.98 19.16
C PHE A 381 8.93 -12.49 18.37
N LEU A 382 8.40 -13.64 18.76
CA LEU A 382 7.19 -14.20 18.16
C LEU A 382 6.00 -13.76 19.00
N PHE A 383 4.98 -13.25 18.33
CA PHE A 383 3.72 -12.84 18.92
C PHE A 383 2.55 -13.47 18.16
N ASP A 384 1.42 -13.58 18.83
CA ASP A 384 0.17 -14.01 18.21
C ASP A 384 -0.66 -12.82 17.72
N SER A 385 -1.73 -13.10 16.98
CA SER A 385 -2.61 -12.05 16.46
C SER A 385 -3.36 -11.28 17.55
N THR A 386 -3.50 -11.83 18.76
CA THR A 386 -4.18 -11.14 19.86
C THR A 386 -3.40 -9.90 20.31
N LEU A 387 -2.07 -9.96 20.34
CA LEU A 387 -1.23 -8.79 20.63
C LEU A 387 -1.50 -7.65 19.63
N THR A 388 -1.53 -7.96 18.34
CA THR A 388 -1.80 -6.95 17.30
C THR A 388 -3.20 -6.36 17.44
N ALA A 389 -4.19 -7.17 17.84
CA ALA A 389 -5.54 -6.70 18.11
C ALA A 389 -5.57 -5.72 19.29
N PHE A 390 -4.86 -6.01 20.39
CA PHE A 390 -4.76 -5.09 21.53
C PHE A 390 -4.08 -3.78 21.17
N LEU A 391 -3.04 -3.80 20.32
CA LEU A 391 -2.39 -2.57 19.88
C LEU A 391 -3.24 -1.77 18.88
N MET A 392 -4.16 -2.42 18.16
CA MET A 392 -5.13 -1.77 17.27
C MET A 392 -6.38 -1.28 18.01
N MET A 393 -6.70 -1.87 19.16
CA MET A 393 -7.90 -1.59 19.96
C MET A 393 -7.55 -0.69 21.14
N GLY A 394 -8.08 0.54 21.13
CA GLY A 394 -7.93 1.49 22.22
C GLY A 394 -7.34 2.82 21.77
N ASN A 395 -7.54 3.86 22.57
CA ASN A 395 -6.97 5.18 22.36
C ASN A 395 -5.53 5.26 22.92
N LEU A 396 -4.67 4.29 22.56
CA LEU A 396 -3.32 4.14 23.11
C LEU A 396 -2.38 5.23 22.59
N SER A 397 -2.20 5.28 21.27
CA SER A 397 -1.53 6.36 20.53
C SER A 397 -1.97 6.27 19.07
N PRO A 398 -2.23 7.41 18.38
CA PRO A 398 -2.64 7.42 16.98
C PRO A 398 -1.59 6.76 16.06
N ASN A 399 -0.30 6.89 16.37
CA ASN A 399 0.78 6.34 15.56
C ASN A 399 1.05 4.87 15.87
N LEU A 400 0.72 4.39 17.08
CA LEU A 400 0.90 2.98 17.46
C LEU A 400 0.03 2.05 16.60
N LYS A 401 -1.13 2.53 16.17
CA LYS A 401 -2.02 1.80 15.26
C LYS A 401 -1.33 1.45 13.94
N SER A 402 -0.48 2.34 13.39
CA SER A 402 0.24 2.06 12.14
C SER A 402 1.21 0.89 12.28
N HIS A 403 1.94 0.84 13.40
CA HIS A 403 2.83 -0.27 13.72
C HIS A 403 2.05 -1.57 13.96
N ALA A 404 0.91 -1.50 14.66
CA ALA A 404 0.06 -2.66 14.91
C ALA A 404 -0.53 -3.26 13.61
N VAL A 405 -1.00 -2.39 12.71
CA VAL A 405 -1.47 -2.79 11.38
C VAL A 405 -0.33 -3.42 10.58
N THR A 406 0.88 -2.86 10.66
CA THR A 406 2.07 -3.44 10.01
C THR A 406 2.38 -4.83 10.54
N MET A 407 2.38 -5.00 11.87
CA MET A 407 2.59 -6.30 12.51
C MET A 407 1.54 -7.35 12.10
N PHE A 408 0.30 -6.91 11.86
CA PHE A 408 -0.79 -7.80 11.44
C PHE A 408 -0.73 -8.14 9.94
N GLU A 409 -0.62 -7.13 9.08
CA GLU A 409 -0.69 -7.28 7.61
C GLU A 409 0.62 -7.78 6.99
N VAL A 410 1.75 -7.25 7.47
CA VAL A 410 3.09 -7.68 7.03
C VAL A 410 3.54 -8.91 7.81
N GLY A 411 2.99 -9.15 9.00
CA GLY A 411 3.33 -10.30 9.84
C GLY A 411 4.69 -10.17 10.55
N LYS A 412 5.36 -9.01 10.44
CA LYS A 412 6.66 -8.75 11.06
C LYS A 412 6.87 -7.26 11.32
N LEU A 413 7.78 -6.97 12.25
CA LEU A 413 8.32 -5.64 12.49
C LEU A 413 9.85 -5.75 12.40
N SER A 414 10.49 -4.93 11.56
CA SER A 414 11.93 -5.01 11.37
C SER A 414 12.68 -4.24 12.45
N ASP A 415 13.95 -4.58 12.68
CA ASP A 415 14.81 -3.95 13.70
C ASP A 415 14.90 -2.43 13.50
N GLU A 416 14.90 -1.96 12.25
CA GLU A 416 14.99 -0.55 11.90
C GLU A 416 13.74 0.25 12.31
N THR A 417 12.58 -0.41 12.39
CA THR A 417 11.32 0.21 12.82
C THR A 417 11.05 0.06 14.31
N LEU A 418 11.85 -0.75 15.01
CA LEU A 418 11.66 -1.07 16.42
C LEU A 418 11.86 0.14 17.33
N ASP A 419 12.82 1.02 17.02
CA ASP A 419 13.05 2.24 17.78
C ASP A 419 11.86 3.19 17.74
N SER A 420 11.31 3.42 16.54
CA SER A 420 10.07 4.19 16.36
C SER A 420 8.91 3.57 17.14
N PHE A 421 8.78 2.24 17.10
CA PHE A 421 7.74 1.52 17.82
C PHE A 421 7.87 1.67 19.35
N LEU A 422 9.09 1.60 19.89
CA LEU A 422 9.35 1.80 21.31
C LEU A 422 9.02 3.22 21.77
N VAL A 423 9.35 4.23 20.95
CA VAL A 423 8.98 5.64 21.22
C VAL A 423 7.46 5.81 21.25
N GLU A 424 6.72 5.15 20.36
CA GLU A 424 5.26 5.20 20.37
C GLU A 424 4.65 4.44 21.57
N LEU A 425 5.23 3.31 21.96
CA LEU A 425 4.82 2.58 23.17
C LEU A 425 5.11 3.37 24.46
N GLU A 426 6.14 4.22 24.49
CA GLU A 426 6.45 5.06 25.64
C GLU A 426 5.43 6.18 25.87
N LYS A 427 4.73 6.62 24.82
CA LYS A 427 3.66 7.63 24.92
C LYS A 427 2.38 7.08 25.54
N VAL A 428 2.26 5.76 25.69
CA VAL A 428 1.08 5.11 26.26
C VAL A 428 1.02 5.40 27.76
N GLN A 429 0.13 6.29 28.16
CA GLN A 429 -0.13 6.60 29.57
C GLN A 429 -1.05 5.55 30.19
N SER A 430 -0.75 5.12 31.41
CA SER A 430 -1.55 4.15 32.17
C SER A 430 -2.80 4.81 32.75
N THR A 431 -3.79 5.09 31.91
CA THR A 431 -5.04 5.79 32.27
C THR A 431 -6.31 5.02 31.89
N GLY A 432 -6.22 3.71 31.66
CA GLY A 432 -7.39 2.89 31.30
C GLY A 432 -8.20 2.45 32.53
N GLU A 433 -9.52 2.68 32.51
CA GLU A 433 -10.47 2.10 33.46
C GLU A 433 -11.14 0.83 32.87
N GLY A 434 -11.40 -0.17 33.71
CA GLY A 434 -12.15 -1.38 33.32
C GLY A 434 -11.41 -2.32 32.37
N GLU A 435 -12.12 -2.94 31.41
CA GLU A 435 -11.53 -3.88 30.44
C GLU A 435 -10.45 -3.24 29.56
N ALA A 436 -10.51 -1.92 29.38
CA ALA A 436 -9.53 -1.17 28.59
C ALA A 436 -8.15 -1.16 29.24
N GLN A 437 -8.05 -1.27 30.57
CA GLN A 437 -6.79 -1.31 31.30
C GLN A 437 -5.87 -2.43 30.82
N ARG A 438 -6.44 -3.59 30.46
CA ARG A 438 -5.69 -4.73 29.92
C ARG A 438 -4.89 -4.36 28.67
N TYR A 439 -5.44 -3.51 27.80
CA TYR A 439 -4.75 -3.07 26.58
C TYR A 439 -3.50 -2.25 26.90
N PHE A 440 -3.60 -1.36 27.89
CA PHE A 440 -2.46 -0.55 28.36
C PHE A 440 -1.40 -1.44 29.04
N ASP A 441 -1.81 -2.38 29.89
CA ASP A 441 -0.91 -3.30 30.57
C ASP A 441 -0.13 -4.18 29.58
N HIS A 442 -0.81 -4.69 28.54
CA HIS A 442 -0.16 -5.45 27.48
C HIS A 442 0.86 -4.60 26.68
N ALA A 443 0.52 -3.35 26.35
CA ALA A 443 1.44 -2.45 25.65
C ALA A 443 2.68 -2.10 26.50
N LEU A 444 2.51 -1.81 27.78
CA LEU A 444 3.60 -1.53 28.71
C LEU A 444 4.47 -2.76 28.98
N THR A 445 3.84 -3.93 29.15
CA THR A 445 4.56 -5.20 29.31
C THR A 445 5.39 -5.52 28.07
N LEU A 446 4.83 -5.30 26.87
CA LEU A 446 5.55 -5.47 25.61
C LEU A 446 6.77 -4.54 25.54
N ARG A 447 6.61 -3.24 25.85
CA ARG A 447 7.71 -2.26 25.91
C ARG A 447 8.82 -2.75 26.84
N ASN A 448 8.48 -3.10 28.07
CA ASN A 448 9.44 -3.54 29.07
C ASN A 448 10.15 -4.83 28.66
N THR A 449 9.42 -5.77 28.05
CA THR A 449 9.98 -7.02 27.53
C THR A 449 10.99 -6.77 26.42
N ILE A 450 10.64 -5.92 25.44
CA ILE A 450 11.55 -5.56 24.34
C ILE A 450 12.80 -4.85 24.86
N LEU A 451 12.63 -3.88 25.76
CA LEU A 451 13.75 -3.16 26.37
C LEU A 451 14.67 -4.09 27.16
N PHE A 452 14.10 -5.01 27.92
CA PHE A 452 14.83 -6.03 28.66
C PHE A 452 15.62 -6.93 27.72
N LEU A 453 14.99 -7.50 26.69
CA LEU A 453 15.66 -8.39 25.74
C LEU A 453 16.79 -7.68 24.98
N ARG A 454 16.63 -6.40 24.65
CA ARG A 454 17.63 -5.62 23.90
C ARG A 454 18.82 -5.20 24.74
N HIS A 455 18.61 -4.86 26.01
CA HIS A 455 19.65 -4.28 26.88
C HIS A 455 20.22 -5.26 27.90
N ASN A 456 19.59 -6.41 28.12
CA ASN A 456 20.11 -7.40 29.05
C ASN A 456 21.32 -8.14 28.44
N LYS A 457 22.50 -7.86 29.01
CA LYS A 457 23.76 -8.46 28.58
C LYS A 457 23.90 -9.92 29.04
N GLU A 458 23.19 -10.32 30.09
CA GLU A 458 23.35 -11.60 30.78
C GLU A 458 22.63 -12.78 30.09
N LEU A 459 21.67 -12.50 29.18
CA LEU A 459 20.92 -13.53 28.45
C LEU A 459 21.79 -14.43 27.53
N ILE A 460 23.06 -14.07 27.29
CA ILE A 460 24.01 -14.84 26.46
C ILE A 460 25.31 -15.12 27.23
N ALA A 461 25.32 -15.05 28.56
CA ALA A 461 26.39 -15.69 29.33
C ALA A 461 26.22 -17.22 29.24
N LEU A 462 26.37 -17.78 28.04
CA LEU A 462 26.69 -19.19 27.88
C LEU A 462 28.07 -19.38 28.50
N PRO A 463 28.24 -20.23 29.52
CA PRO A 463 29.56 -20.58 30.01
C PRO A 463 30.28 -21.30 28.87
N GLU A 464 31.35 -20.72 28.34
CA GLU A 464 32.33 -21.52 27.62
C GLU A 464 32.82 -22.60 28.59
N GLN A 465 32.69 -23.86 28.16
CA GLN A 465 33.07 -25.13 28.83
C GLN A 465 31.97 -25.80 29.67
N SER A 466 31.22 -26.70 29.06
CA SER A 466 31.51 -28.14 29.19
C SER A 466 30.54 -28.99 28.37
N SER A 467 31.13 -29.93 27.61
CA SER A 467 30.46 -31.02 26.93
C SER A 467 29.76 -31.95 27.95
N ALA A 468 28.45 -31.82 28.10
CA ALA A 468 27.56 -32.91 28.51
C ALA A 468 26.12 -32.50 28.19
N GLY A 469 25.44 -33.27 27.35
CA GLY A 469 24.08 -32.97 26.94
C GLY A 469 23.10 -33.01 28.11
N MET A 470 22.19 -32.04 28.18
CA MET A 470 20.82 -32.23 28.61
C MET A 470 19.98 -31.01 28.24
N ASN A 471 18.82 -31.29 27.65
CA ASN A 471 17.77 -30.34 27.28
C ASN A 471 17.39 -29.42 28.44
N HIS A 472 17.39 -28.10 28.22
CA HIS A 472 16.58 -27.18 29.01
C HIS A 472 15.60 -26.45 28.10
N VAL A 473 14.41 -27.05 28.00
CA VAL A 473 13.17 -26.41 27.59
C VAL A 473 12.75 -25.50 28.75
N LEU A 474 12.72 -24.20 28.54
CA LEU A 474 12.10 -23.26 29.49
C LEU A 474 10.57 -23.42 29.39
N SER A 475 10.01 -24.14 30.36
CA SER A 475 8.56 -24.22 30.55
C SER A 475 8.04 -22.89 31.11
N TRP A 476 7.15 -22.24 30.39
CA TRP A 476 6.26 -21.24 30.96
C TRP A 476 5.11 -21.98 31.65
N VAL A 477 4.97 -21.75 32.95
CA VAL A 477 3.86 -22.27 33.77
C VAL A 477 2.61 -21.46 33.44
N HIS A 478 1.51 -22.21 33.28
CA HIS A 478 0.15 -21.78 32.90
C HIS A 478 -0.43 -20.60 33.67
#